data_AF-A0A830F934-F1
#
_entry.id   AF-A0A830F934-F1
#
_cell.length_a   1.000
_cell.length_b   1.000
_cell.length_c   1.000
_cell.angle_alpha   90.00
_cell.angle_beta   90.00
_cell.angle_gamma   90.00
#
_symmetry.space_group_name_H-M   'P 1'
#
loop_
_entity.id
_entity.type
_entity.pdbx_description
1 polymer ?
#
loop_
_entity_poly.entity_id
_entity_poly.type
_entity_poly.pdbx_seq_one_letter_code
_entity_poly.pdbx_strand_id
1 'polypeptide(L)'
;MMRWSPLARKECRSIATSRGVWLLALLLVPWAYRPSYVGWDALGPNITVAYVQVAAELLLPLGVLLLSYQSIVGERTSGSIKFVLGLPLTRTDILLGKIVGRTAGIYGPVCLSFLALAVIGLLSYGVFNPLLFTGQVVLTGVLVLALVTVATSVSALASRTVTAVAIVFVGVYLLLTLLWTTIAESLFTAITGTPVNPYSPPASGLLFLLVRLSPNGAYHVASNWLLGVGNSAANYANVLTKLKPATNTNILVVDATFPPHQIPWYLQQVVGLGILLAWIVIPLAVARYRFSRGDLA
;
A
#
# COMPACT_ATOMS: atom_id res chain seq x y z
N MET A 1 16.52 -19.21 -17.46
CA MET A 1 15.84 -17.90 -17.41
C MET A 1 14.34 -18.11 -17.34
N MET A 2 13.61 -17.36 -16.51
CA MET A 2 12.15 -17.46 -16.41
C MET A 2 11.50 -17.01 -17.72
N ARG A 3 10.55 -17.79 -18.26
CA ARG A 3 9.94 -17.57 -19.59
C ARG A 3 9.22 -16.22 -19.72
N TRP A 4 8.74 -15.66 -18.61
CA TRP A 4 8.01 -14.38 -18.55
C TRP A 4 8.91 -13.13 -18.48
N SER A 5 10.24 -13.27 -18.39
CA SER A 5 11.13 -12.11 -18.26
C SER A 5 11.06 -11.10 -19.43
N PRO A 6 10.91 -11.51 -20.71
CA PRO A 6 10.80 -10.55 -21.80
C PRO A 6 9.51 -9.72 -21.72
N LEU A 7 8.41 -10.36 -21.30
CA LEU A 7 7.13 -9.70 -21.07
C LEU A 7 7.24 -8.69 -19.93
N ALA A 8 7.85 -9.06 -18.81
CA ALA A 8 8.07 -8.15 -17.68
C ALA A 8 8.91 -6.93 -18.07
N ARG A 9 9.97 -7.13 -18.86
CA ARG A 9 10.81 -6.03 -19.35
C ARG A 9 10.03 -5.09 -20.28
N LYS A 10 9.19 -5.63 -21.16
CA LYS A 10 8.30 -4.85 -22.03
C LYS A 10 7.33 -4.00 -21.21
N GLU A 11 6.65 -4.60 -20.23
CA GLU A 11 5.70 -3.90 -19.35
C GLU A 11 6.39 -2.81 -18.53
N CYS A 12 7.54 -3.12 -17.93
CA CYS A 12 8.34 -2.16 -17.17
C CYS A 12 8.71 -0.96 -18.02
N ARG A 13 9.25 -1.18 -19.22
CA ARG A 13 9.61 -0.11 -20.14
C ARG A 13 8.39 0.73 -20.52
N SER A 14 7.27 0.10 -20.84
CA SER A 14 6.03 0.81 -21.22
C SER A 14 5.55 1.76 -20.13
N ILE A 15 5.59 1.33 -18.87
CA ILE A 15 5.17 2.18 -17.74
C ILE A 15 6.23 3.24 -17.45
N ALA A 16 7.51 2.87 -17.40
CA ALA A 16 8.61 3.77 -17.09
C ALA A 16 8.77 4.91 -18.11
N THR A 17 8.29 4.74 -19.35
CA THR A 17 8.26 5.82 -20.36
C THR A 17 6.97 6.63 -20.35
N SER A 18 5.97 6.27 -19.55
CA SER A 18 4.70 6.98 -19.49
C SER A 18 4.83 8.30 -18.73
N ARG A 19 4.15 9.37 -19.18
CA ARG A 19 4.16 10.66 -18.45
C ARG A 19 3.54 10.55 -17.06
N GLY A 20 2.55 9.65 -16.88
CA GLY A 20 1.82 9.49 -15.63
C GLY A 20 2.69 9.04 -14.46
N VAL A 21 3.64 8.11 -14.67
CA VAL A 21 4.54 7.67 -13.59
C VAL A 21 5.52 8.75 -13.16
N TRP A 22 6.00 9.57 -14.11
CA TRP A 22 6.90 10.69 -13.80
C TRP A 22 6.17 11.85 -13.14
N LEU A 23 4.92 12.12 -13.54
CA LEU A 23 4.07 13.07 -12.83
C LEU A 23 3.82 12.61 -11.39
N LEU A 24 3.52 11.32 -11.18
CA LEU A 24 3.40 10.76 -9.84
C LEU A 24 4.69 10.95 -9.05
N ALA A 25 5.84 10.56 -9.61
CA ALA A 25 7.13 10.70 -8.95
C ALA A 25 7.44 12.16 -8.56
N LEU A 26 7.12 13.11 -9.43
CA LEU A 26 7.28 14.54 -9.16
C LEU A 26 6.37 15.00 -8.02
N LEU A 27 5.07 14.65 -8.06
CA LEU A 27 4.08 15.07 -7.07
C LEU A 27 4.29 14.41 -5.69
N LEU A 28 4.92 13.24 -5.63
CA LEU A 28 5.18 12.56 -4.36
C LEU A 28 6.13 13.35 -3.45
N VAL A 29 7.11 14.08 -4.00
CA VAL A 29 8.09 14.83 -3.19
C VAL A 29 7.42 15.91 -2.32
N PRO A 30 6.68 16.88 -2.87
CA PRO A 30 6.00 17.90 -2.06
C PRO A 30 4.83 17.35 -1.23
N TRP A 31 4.25 16.22 -1.63
CA TRP A 31 3.22 15.54 -0.84
C TRP A 31 3.80 14.90 0.42
N ALA A 32 4.91 14.18 0.28
CA ALA A 32 5.54 13.39 1.32
C ALA A 32 6.35 14.25 2.30
N TYR A 33 6.93 15.36 1.84
CA TYR A 33 7.65 16.28 2.68
C TYR A 33 6.68 17.04 3.61
N ARG A 34 6.56 16.56 4.84
CA ARG A 34 5.64 17.06 5.89
C ARG A 34 6.42 17.27 7.20
N PRO A 35 7.28 18.30 7.28
CA PRO A 35 8.00 18.62 8.51
C PRO A 35 7.02 18.77 9.68
N SER A 36 7.32 18.15 10.82
CA SER A 36 6.51 18.26 12.03
C SER A 36 7.39 18.27 13.26
N TYR A 37 7.04 19.13 14.24
CA TYR A 37 7.75 19.19 15.51
C TYR A 37 7.66 17.87 16.27
N VAL A 38 6.47 17.24 16.27
CA VAL A 38 6.23 15.94 16.92
C VAL A 38 7.09 14.83 16.31
N GLY A 39 7.21 14.80 14.98
CA GLY A 39 8.08 13.84 14.31
C GLY A 39 9.56 14.07 14.62
N TRP A 40 9.99 15.33 14.65
CA TRP A 40 11.39 15.69 14.93
C TRP A 40 11.80 15.32 16.36
N ASP A 41 10.97 15.65 17.33
CA ASP A 41 11.17 15.36 18.75
C ASP A 41 11.35 13.85 19.02
N ALA A 42 10.58 13.01 18.30
CA ALA A 42 10.63 11.55 18.48
C ALA A 42 11.71 10.84 17.64
N LEU A 43 11.94 11.28 16.40
CA LEU A 43 12.77 10.55 15.42
C LEU A 43 14.12 11.23 15.14
N GLY A 44 14.28 12.50 15.51
CA GLY A 44 15.42 13.32 15.10
C GLY A 44 15.62 13.26 13.57
N PRO A 45 16.86 13.08 13.09
CA PRO A 45 17.14 12.96 11.64
C PRO A 45 16.36 11.85 10.93
N ASN A 46 15.94 10.78 11.65
CA ASN A 46 15.18 9.67 11.08
C ASN A 46 13.75 10.06 10.68
N ILE A 47 13.27 11.29 10.97
CA ILE A 47 12.02 11.83 10.39
C ILE A 47 12.02 11.74 8.86
N THR A 48 13.20 11.80 8.23
CA THR A 48 13.37 11.61 6.78
C THR A 48 12.83 10.26 6.30
N VAL A 49 12.99 9.20 7.10
CA VAL A 49 12.45 7.86 6.81
C VAL A 49 10.91 7.90 6.83
N ALA A 50 10.34 8.65 7.78
CA ALA A 50 8.90 8.78 7.92
C ALA A 50 8.23 9.51 6.74
N TYR A 51 8.94 10.38 6.00
CA TYR A 51 8.40 10.97 4.77
C TYR A 51 8.12 9.93 3.68
N VAL A 52 8.90 8.84 3.61
CA VAL A 52 8.59 7.72 2.71
C VAL A 52 7.29 7.01 3.13
N GLN A 53 6.98 7.00 4.44
CA GLN A 53 5.68 6.54 4.92
C GLN A 53 4.53 7.45 4.44
N VAL A 54 4.68 8.76 4.57
CA VAL A 54 3.67 9.76 4.14
C VAL A 54 3.41 9.69 2.63
N ALA A 55 4.45 9.43 1.84
CA ALA A 55 4.32 9.24 0.39
C ALA A 55 3.30 8.15 0.04
N ALA A 56 3.20 7.12 0.87
CA ALA A 56 2.35 5.95 0.68
C ALA A 56 0.89 6.14 1.12
N GLU A 57 0.51 7.26 1.73
CA GLU A 57 -0.83 7.42 2.31
C GLU A 57 -1.94 7.67 1.27
N LEU A 58 -1.64 8.47 0.24
CA LEU A 58 -2.67 8.99 -0.67
C LEU A 58 -2.26 8.90 -2.13
N LEU A 59 -1.26 9.69 -2.53
CA LEU A 59 -0.89 9.83 -3.94
C LEU A 59 -0.30 8.56 -4.52
N LEU A 60 0.54 7.84 -3.76
CA LEU A 60 1.16 6.62 -4.26
C LEU A 60 0.11 5.51 -4.50
N PRO A 61 -0.81 5.17 -3.56
CA PRO A 61 -1.86 4.22 -3.86
C PRO A 61 -2.73 4.61 -5.04
N LEU A 62 -3.16 5.88 -5.12
CA LEU A 62 -3.95 6.38 -6.24
C LEU A 62 -3.22 6.20 -7.58
N GLY A 63 -1.97 6.67 -7.63
CA GLY A 63 -1.14 6.61 -8.83
C GLY A 63 -0.87 5.18 -9.27
N VAL A 64 -0.52 4.28 -8.34
CA VAL A 64 -0.27 2.86 -8.63
C VAL A 64 -1.51 2.19 -9.23
N LEU A 65 -2.68 2.43 -8.62
CA LEU A 65 -3.95 1.88 -9.07
C LEU A 65 -4.36 2.41 -10.44
N LEU A 66 -4.25 3.73 -10.67
CA LEU A 66 -4.54 4.37 -11.97
C LEU A 66 -3.57 3.94 -13.08
N LEU A 67 -2.31 3.67 -12.75
CA LEU A 67 -1.33 3.18 -13.74
C LEU A 67 -1.50 1.68 -14.04
N SER A 68 -2.28 0.94 -13.23
CA SER A 68 -2.35 -0.53 -13.29
C SER A 68 -3.72 -1.10 -13.72
N TYR A 69 -4.81 -0.34 -13.60
CA TYR A 69 -6.16 -0.87 -13.85
C TYR A 69 -6.40 -1.38 -15.29
N GLN A 70 -5.70 -0.84 -16.30
CA GLN A 70 -5.83 -1.27 -17.70
C GLN A 70 -4.90 -2.42 -18.10
N SER A 71 -4.16 -3.00 -17.16
CA SER A 71 -3.11 -3.98 -17.46
C SER A 71 -3.54 -5.17 -18.33
N ILE A 72 -4.78 -5.63 -18.23
CA ILE A 72 -5.33 -6.74 -19.01
C ILE A 72 -6.58 -6.31 -19.77
N VAL A 73 -7.52 -5.62 -19.12
CA VAL A 73 -8.78 -5.21 -19.76
C VAL A 73 -8.54 -4.27 -20.95
N GLY A 74 -7.53 -3.40 -20.88
CA GLY A 74 -7.18 -2.50 -21.98
C GLY A 74 -6.63 -3.23 -23.21
N GLU A 75 -5.86 -4.30 -22.98
CA GLU A 75 -5.37 -5.17 -24.07
C GLU A 75 -6.50 -6.01 -24.67
N ARG A 76 -7.46 -6.43 -23.85
CA ARG A 76 -8.66 -7.13 -24.32
C ARG A 76 -9.51 -6.23 -25.21
N THR A 77 -9.77 -4.99 -24.79
CA THR A 77 -10.57 -4.03 -25.57
C THR A 77 -9.89 -3.58 -26.86
N SER A 78 -8.56 -3.48 -26.87
CA SER A 78 -7.79 -3.15 -28.08
C SER A 78 -7.52 -4.34 -29.01
N GLY A 79 -7.90 -5.56 -28.60
CA GLY A 79 -7.60 -6.80 -29.34
C GLY A 79 -6.14 -7.24 -29.29
N SER A 80 -5.26 -6.45 -28.67
CA SER A 80 -3.82 -6.73 -28.58
C SER A 80 -3.48 -7.92 -27.67
N ILE A 81 -4.43 -8.37 -26.85
CA ILE A 81 -4.30 -9.57 -26.01
C ILE A 81 -3.98 -10.84 -26.83
N LYS A 82 -4.40 -10.90 -28.12
CA LYS A 82 -4.11 -12.03 -29.01
C LYS A 82 -2.61 -12.21 -29.26
N PHE A 83 -1.84 -11.12 -29.33
CA PHE A 83 -0.38 -11.19 -29.48
C PHE A 83 0.29 -11.74 -28.23
N VAL A 84 -0.21 -11.41 -27.04
CA VAL A 84 0.32 -11.92 -25.77
C VAL A 84 -0.02 -13.41 -25.60
N LEU A 85 -1.23 -13.82 -25.99
CA LEU A 85 -1.67 -15.22 -25.96
C LEU A 85 -1.02 -16.09 -27.05
N GLY A 86 -0.52 -15.50 -28.14
CA GLY A 86 0.25 -16.20 -29.16
C GLY A 86 1.68 -16.55 -28.73
N LEU A 87 2.15 -16.00 -27.61
CA LEU A 87 3.44 -16.38 -27.04
C LEU A 87 3.33 -17.76 -26.35
N PRO A 88 4.40 -18.56 -26.33
CA PRO A 88 4.44 -19.86 -25.64
C PRO A 88 4.56 -19.68 -24.11
N LEU A 89 3.64 -18.91 -23.51
CA LEU A 89 3.57 -18.57 -22.09
C LEU A 89 2.29 -19.14 -21.48
N THR A 90 2.38 -19.62 -20.24
CA THR A 90 1.18 -19.99 -19.50
C THR A 90 0.41 -18.75 -19.06
N ARG A 91 -0.88 -18.91 -18.77
CA ARG A 91 -1.71 -17.85 -18.18
C ARG A 91 -1.13 -17.29 -16.87
N THR A 92 -0.43 -18.12 -16.09
CA THR A 92 0.26 -17.71 -14.86
C THR A 92 1.53 -16.91 -15.17
N ASP A 93 2.30 -17.31 -16.19
CA ASP A 93 3.47 -16.56 -16.65
C ASP A 93 3.09 -15.14 -17.11
N ILE A 94 1.95 -15.00 -17.78
CA ILE A 94 1.43 -13.69 -18.22
C ILE A 94 1.11 -12.80 -17.00
N LEU A 95 0.40 -13.33 -16.01
CA LEU A 95 0.05 -12.59 -14.80
C LEU A 95 1.31 -12.15 -14.02
N LEU A 96 2.25 -13.07 -13.78
CA LEU A 96 3.50 -12.76 -13.09
C LEU A 96 4.34 -11.75 -13.86
N GLY A 97 4.48 -11.92 -15.18
CA GLY A 97 5.21 -11.00 -16.04
C GLY A 97 4.63 -9.58 -15.98
N LYS A 98 3.29 -9.44 -16.03
CA LYS A 98 2.61 -8.15 -15.91
C LYS A 98 2.79 -7.52 -14.54
N ILE A 99 2.59 -8.28 -13.47
CA ILE A 99 2.69 -7.77 -12.09
C ILE A 99 4.13 -7.32 -11.80
N VAL A 100 5.12 -8.16 -12.07
CA VAL A 100 6.54 -7.83 -11.82
C VAL A 100 7.00 -6.67 -12.71
N GLY A 101 6.67 -6.71 -14.00
CA GLY A 101 7.01 -5.66 -14.94
C GLY A 101 6.42 -4.30 -14.55
N ARG A 102 5.14 -4.25 -14.22
CA ARG A 102 4.47 -3.02 -13.79
C ARG A 102 4.98 -2.52 -12.45
N THR A 103 5.19 -3.41 -11.49
CA THR A 103 5.77 -3.05 -10.18
C THR A 103 7.13 -2.39 -10.38
N ALA A 104 8.03 -2.99 -11.17
CA ALA A 104 9.33 -2.40 -11.47
C ALA A 104 9.22 -1.06 -12.23
N GLY A 105 8.32 -0.98 -13.22
CA GLY A 105 8.12 0.23 -14.02
C GLY A 105 7.53 1.41 -13.26
N ILE A 106 6.71 1.16 -12.23
CA ILE A 106 6.17 2.20 -11.34
C ILE A 106 7.16 2.54 -10.23
N TYR A 107 7.70 1.51 -9.58
CA TYR A 107 8.52 1.66 -8.39
C TYR A 107 9.89 2.28 -8.70
N GLY A 108 10.46 2.02 -9.88
CA GLY A 108 11.72 2.63 -10.32
C GLY A 108 11.69 4.17 -10.28
N PRO A 109 10.77 4.84 -11.01
CA PRO A 109 10.61 6.29 -10.91
C PRO A 109 10.21 6.79 -9.52
N VAL A 110 9.37 6.05 -8.78
CA VAL A 110 8.99 6.41 -7.39
C VAL A 110 10.21 6.40 -6.45
N CYS A 111 11.18 5.51 -6.66
CA CYS A 111 12.43 5.53 -5.90
C CYS A 111 13.23 6.82 -6.11
N LEU A 112 13.11 7.49 -7.26
CA LEU A 112 13.74 8.80 -7.46
C LEU A 112 13.10 9.88 -6.58
N SER A 113 11.80 9.79 -6.31
CA SER A 113 11.13 10.64 -5.31
C SER A 113 11.69 10.39 -3.91
N PHE A 114 11.91 9.12 -3.54
CA PHE A 114 12.49 8.79 -2.25
C PHE A 114 13.94 9.27 -2.14
N LEU A 115 14.73 9.16 -3.21
CA LEU A 115 16.08 9.75 -3.25
C LEU A 115 16.03 11.27 -3.10
N ALA A 116 15.07 11.96 -3.74
CA ALA A 116 14.88 13.39 -3.54
C ALA A 116 14.52 13.72 -2.08
N LEU A 117 13.63 12.95 -1.45
CA LEU A 117 13.30 13.09 -0.02
C LEU A 117 14.51 12.82 0.89
N ALA A 118 15.36 11.84 0.55
CA ALA A 118 16.61 11.57 1.25
C ALA A 118 17.58 12.75 1.18
N VAL A 119 17.75 13.35 -0.01
CA VAL A 119 18.58 14.55 -0.19
C VAL A 119 18.02 15.72 0.60
N ILE A 120 16.72 16.01 0.49
CA ILE A 120 16.06 17.07 1.26
C ILE A 120 16.25 16.82 2.76
N GLY A 121 16.00 15.61 3.23
CA GLY A 121 16.13 15.25 4.64
C GLY A 121 17.55 15.38 5.15
N LEU A 122 18.55 14.94 4.37
CA LEU A 122 19.97 15.09 4.72
C LEU A 122 20.37 16.55 4.87
N LEU A 123 19.91 17.43 3.96
CA LEU A 123 20.20 18.86 3.98
C LEU A 123 19.46 19.59 5.10
N SER A 124 18.23 19.18 5.43
CA SER A 124 17.39 19.84 6.42
C SER A 124 17.62 19.36 7.86
N TYR A 125 17.96 18.08 8.03
CA TYR A 125 17.97 17.41 9.34
C TYR A 125 19.28 16.69 9.68
N GLY A 126 20.21 16.59 8.73
CA GLY A 126 21.47 15.86 8.91
C GLY A 126 21.36 14.36 8.64
N VAL A 127 22.38 13.62 9.07
CA VAL A 127 22.55 12.19 8.74
C VAL A 127 21.50 11.35 9.47
N PHE A 128 20.69 10.62 8.70
CA PHE A 128 19.73 9.63 9.19
C PHE A 128 20.25 8.21 9.00
N ASN A 129 19.61 7.23 9.64
CA ASN A 129 20.01 5.83 9.54
C ASN A 129 19.69 5.26 8.15
N PRO A 130 20.70 4.89 7.34
CA PRO A 130 20.49 4.40 5.99
C PRO A 130 19.79 3.03 5.95
N LEU A 131 19.99 2.17 6.95
CA LEU A 131 19.34 0.87 7.03
C LEU A 131 17.83 1.02 7.26
N LEU A 132 17.42 1.94 8.15
CA LEU A 132 16.01 2.24 8.36
C LEU A 132 15.37 2.83 7.10
N PHE A 133 16.08 3.73 6.42
CA PHE A 133 15.62 4.30 5.16
C PHE A 133 15.42 3.24 4.09
N THR A 134 16.41 2.37 3.86
CA THR A 134 16.31 1.27 2.90
C THR A 134 15.19 0.29 3.29
N GLY A 135 15.06 -0.05 4.57
CA GLY A 135 13.96 -0.90 5.07
C GLY A 135 12.59 -0.31 4.76
N GLN A 136 12.42 0.99 4.96
CA GLN A 136 11.17 1.70 4.67
C GLN A 136 10.88 1.72 3.17
N VAL A 137 11.89 2.02 2.35
CA VAL A 137 11.78 1.97 0.88
C VAL A 137 11.33 0.59 0.43
N VAL A 138 11.99 -0.48 0.89
CA VAL A 138 11.63 -1.88 0.56
C VAL A 138 10.19 -2.20 0.98
N LEU A 139 9.79 -1.82 2.19
CA LEU A 139 8.43 -2.01 2.68
C LEU A 139 7.39 -1.30 1.80
N THR A 140 7.68 -0.06 1.37
CA THR A 140 6.83 0.65 0.40
C THR A 140 6.79 -0.06 -0.95
N GLY A 141 7.87 -0.70 -1.38
CA GLY A 141 7.90 -1.56 -2.57
C GLY A 141 6.96 -2.76 -2.46
N VAL A 142 6.86 -3.37 -1.27
CA VAL A 142 5.88 -4.45 -0.99
C VAL A 142 4.44 -3.93 -1.10
N LEU A 143 4.17 -2.73 -0.59
CA LEU A 143 2.85 -2.09 -0.76
C LEU A 143 2.54 -1.83 -2.25
N VAL A 144 3.50 -1.29 -3.02
CA VAL A 144 3.32 -1.08 -4.47
C VAL A 144 3.02 -2.40 -5.17
N LEU A 145 3.76 -3.46 -4.86
CA LEU A 145 3.51 -4.80 -5.40
C LEU A 145 2.10 -5.31 -5.06
N ALA A 146 1.65 -5.13 -3.81
CA ALA A 146 0.30 -5.50 -3.39
C ALA A 146 -0.77 -4.77 -4.21
N LEU A 147 -0.64 -3.45 -4.36
CA LEU A 147 -1.60 -2.64 -5.11
C LEU A 147 -1.59 -2.92 -6.61
N VAL A 148 -0.42 -3.14 -7.22
CA VAL A 148 -0.30 -3.59 -8.62
C VAL A 148 -0.96 -4.95 -8.79
N THR A 149 -0.76 -5.88 -7.84
CA THR A 149 -1.36 -7.21 -7.87
C THR A 149 -2.88 -7.14 -7.78
N VAL A 150 -3.43 -6.32 -6.87
CA VAL A 150 -4.87 -6.06 -6.76
C VAL A 150 -5.42 -5.47 -8.06
N ALA A 151 -4.84 -4.39 -8.57
CA ALA A 151 -5.31 -3.73 -9.79
C ALA A 151 -5.25 -4.65 -11.02
N THR A 152 -4.18 -5.43 -11.15
CA THR A 152 -4.03 -6.40 -12.24
C THR A 152 -5.03 -7.54 -12.13
N SER A 153 -5.30 -8.01 -10.90
CA SER A 153 -6.30 -9.04 -10.63
C SER A 153 -7.71 -8.56 -10.99
N VAL A 154 -8.06 -7.33 -10.59
CA VAL A 154 -9.32 -6.69 -10.98
C VAL A 154 -9.40 -6.53 -12.50
N SER A 155 -8.31 -6.10 -13.14
CA SER A 155 -8.23 -5.97 -14.61
C SER A 155 -8.46 -7.30 -15.34
N ALA A 156 -7.95 -8.41 -14.79
CA ALA A 156 -8.16 -9.75 -15.36
C ALA A 156 -9.62 -10.19 -15.31
N LEU A 157 -10.30 -9.85 -14.21
CA LEU A 157 -11.67 -10.26 -13.90
C LEU A 157 -12.73 -9.36 -14.55
N ALA A 158 -12.39 -8.08 -14.79
CA ALA A 158 -13.31 -7.13 -15.38
C ALA A 158 -13.60 -7.47 -16.85
N SER A 159 -14.88 -7.36 -17.22
CA SER A 159 -15.33 -7.51 -18.62
C SER A 159 -15.15 -6.23 -19.43
N ARG A 160 -15.25 -5.05 -18.78
CA ARG A 160 -15.16 -3.73 -19.41
C ARG A 160 -14.18 -2.83 -18.67
N THR A 161 -13.52 -1.93 -19.39
CA THR A 161 -12.57 -0.95 -18.82
C THR A 161 -13.21 -0.07 -17.76
N VAL A 162 -14.44 0.40 -17.99
CA VAL A 162 -15.20 1.22 -17.02
C VAL A 162 -15.43 0.47 -15.71
N THR A 163 -15.78 -0.82 -15.79
CA THR A 163 -15.96 -1.67 -14.60
C THR A 163 -14.64 -1.86 -13.84
N ALA A 164 -13.52 -2.07 -14.55
CA ALA A 164 -12.20 -2.15 -13.92
C ALA A 164 -11.83 -0.86 -13.18
N VAL A 165 -12.03 0.31 -13.81
CA VAL A 165 -11.83 1.62 -13.19
C VAL A 165 -12.68 1.77 -11.93
N ALA A 166 -13.98 1.47 -12.03
CA ALA A 166 -14.91 1.63 -10.92
C ALA A 166 -14.52 0.76 -9.72
N ILE A 167 -14.17 -0.51 -9.94
CA ILE A 167 -13.74 -1.41 -8.86
C ILE A 167 -12.42 -0.95 -8.25
N VAL A 168 -11.44 -0.56 -9.07
CA VAL A 168 -10.14 -0.10 -8.58
C VAL A 168 -10.28 1.23 -7.80
N PHE A 169 -11.01 2.19 -8.35
CA PHE A 169 -11.15 3.51 -7.73
C PHE A 169 -12.11 3.49 -6.54
N VAL A 170 -13.34 2.99 -6.72
CA VAL A 170 -14.32 2.97 -5.62
C VAL A 170 -13.99 1.85 -4.64
N GLY A 171 -13.87 0.62 -5.14
CA GLY A 171 -13.68 -0.57 -4.31
C GLY A 171 -12.36 -0.60 -3.54
N VAL A 172 -11.24 -0.27 -4.20
CA VAL A 172 -9.91 -0.39 -3.58
C VAL A 172 -9.43 0.95 -3.04
N TYR A 173 -9.44 2.01 -3.84
CA TYR A 173 -8.91 3.30 -3.39
C TYR A 173 -9.84 3.98 -2.37
N LEU A 174 -11.08 4.30 -2.74
CA LEU A 174 -11.99 5.00 -1.83
C LEU A 174 -12.31 4.17 -0.59
N LEU A 175 -12.80 2.94 -0.76
CA LEU A 175 -13.27 2.14 0.38
C LEU A 175 -12.13 1.53 1.20
N LEU A 176 -11.12 0.94 0.58
CA LEU A 176 -10.06 0.23 1.32
C LEU A 176 -8.85 1.10 1.68
N THR A 177 -8.62 2.23 1.01
CA THR A 177 -7.47 3.11 1.32
C THR A 177 -7.91 4.34 2.12
N LEU A 178 -8.92 5.06 1.65
CA LEU A 178 -9.35 6.33 2.26
C LEU A 178 -10.35 6.17 3.40
N LEU A 179 -11.41 5.40 3.18
CA LEU A 179 -12.55 5.32 4.10
C LEU A 179 -12.49 4.11 5.02
N TRP A 180 -11.47 3.26 4.90
CA TRP A 180 -11.43 1.98 5.59
C TRP A 180 -11.54 2.11 7.10
N THR A 181 -10.86 3.08 7.71
CA THR A 181 -10.93 3.30 9.17
C THR A 181 -12.37 3.59 9.59
N THR A 182 -13.07 4.49 8.91
CA THR A 182 -14.48 4.81 9.17
C THR A 182 -15.38 3.60 8.94
N ILE A 183 -15.12 2.82 7.88
CA ILE A 183 -15.88 1.60 7.58
C ILE A 183 -15.65 0.54 8.66
N ALA A 184 -14.41 0.36 9.12
CA ALA A 184 -14.04 -0.58 10.17
C ALA A 184 -14.68 -0.22 11.52
N GLU A 185 -14.67 1.07 11.89
CA GLU A 185 -15.36 1.58 13.09
C GLU A 185 -16.88 1.39 13.01
N SER A 186 -17.47 1.65 11.84
CA SER A 186 -18.90 1.44 11.59
C SER A 186 -19.27 -0.04 11.66
N LEU A 187 -18.45 -0.90 11.06
CA LEU A 187 -18.64 -2.36 11.08
C LEU A 187 -18.49 -2.90 12.51
N PHE A 188 -17.50 -2.43 13.26
CA PHE A 188 -17.33 -2.79 14.67
C PHE A 188 -18.58 -2.43 15.49
N THR A 189 -19.09 -1.22 15.31
CA THR A 189 -20.30 -0.75 15.99
C THR A 189 -21.52 -1.61 15.60
N ALA A 190 -21.66 -1.95 14.32
CA ALA A 190 -22.75 -2.81 13.85
C ALA A 190 -22.69 -4.24 14.40
N ILE A 191 -21.49 -4.80 14.57
CA ILE A 191 -21.29 -6.16 15.08
C ILE A 191 -21.47 -6.23 16.61
N THR A 192 -20.97 -5.22 17.34
CA THR A 192 -20.87 -5.27 18.80
C THR A 192 -21.94 -4.46 19.54
N GLY A 193 -22.66 -3.59 18.82
CA GLY A 193 -23.56 -2.59 19.42
C GLY A 193 -22.83 -1.48 20.19
N THR A 194 -21.50 -1.49 20.24
CA THR A 194 -20.70 -0.51 20.99
C THR A 194 -20.21 0.59 20.06
N PRO A 195 -20.62 1.86 20.25
CA PRO A 195 -20.17 2.96 19.40
C PRO A 195 -18.68 3.25 19.60
N VAL A 196 -17.97 3.54 18.52
CA VAL A 196 -16.58 4.01 18.59
C VAL A 196 -16.57 5.50 18.91
N ASN A 197 -16.24 5.84 20.16
CA ASN A 197 -16.15 7.23 20.59
C ASN A 197 -14.86 7.89 20.06
N PRO A 198 -14.92 9.07 19.42
CA PRO A 198 -13.74 9.74 18.88
C PRO A 198 -12.67 10.18 19.89
N TYR A 199 -13.01 10.23 21.18
CA TYR A 199 -12.10 10.66 22.26
C TYR A 199 -11.71 9.50 23.18
N SER A 200 -12.51 8.43 23.20
CA SER A 200 -12.30 7.26 24.04
C SER A 200 -12.70 5.98 23.29
N PRO A 201 -11.94 5.59 22.26
CA PRO A 201 -12.27 4.40 21.48
C PRO A 201 -12.27 3.14 22.36
N PRO A 202 -13.15 2.16 22.10
CA PRO A 202 -13.20 0.93 22.87
C PRO A 202 -11.88 0.16 22.83
N ALA A 203 -11.43 -0.34 23.99
CA ALA A 203 -10.27 -1.22 24.12
C ALA A 203 -10.58 -2.65 23.64
N SER A 204 -10.92 -2.79 22.36
CA SER A 204 -11.34 -4.06 21.76
C SER A 204 -10.35 -4.55 20.72
N GLY A 205 -9.84 -5.77 20.89
CA GLY A 205 -8.93 -6.36 19.91
C GLY A 205 -9.53 -6.51 18.51
N LEU A 206 -10.85 -6.70 18.41
CA LEU A 206 -11.56 -6.77 17.12
C LEU A 206 -11.48 -5.44 16.36
N LEU A 207 -11.74 -4.31 17.02
CA LEU A 207 -11.66 -2.98 16.39
C LEU A 207 -10.25 -2.73 15.84
N PHE A 208 -9.23 -3.02 16.65
CA PHE A 208 -7.83 -2.86 16.27
C PHE A 208 -7.43 -3.80 15.13
N LEU A 209 -8.01 -5.01 15.05
CA LEU A 209 -7.78 -5.92 13.94
C LEU A 209 -8.45 -5.40 12.66
N LEU A 210 -9.70 -4.94 12.73
CA LEU A 210 -10.46 -4.47 11.56
C LEU A 210 -9.73 -3.34 10.83
N VAL A 211 -9.22 -2.33 11.55
CA VAL A 211 -8.51 -1.21 10.93
C VAL A 211 -7.20 -1.63 10.23
N ARG A 212 -6.61 -2.77 10.59
CA ARG A 212 -5.38 -3.31 9.98
C ARG A 212 -5.63 -4.09 8.70
N LEU A 213 -6.88 -4.48 8.41
CA LEU A 213 -7.18 -5.35 7.27
C LEU A 213 -7.00 -4.65 5.92
N SER A 214 -6.95 -3.33 5.85
CA SER A 214 -6.61 -2.62 4.62
C SER A 214 -5.13 -2.73 4.26
N PRO A 215 -4.76 -2.66 2.97
CA PRO A 215 -3.36 -2.63 2.56
C PRO A 215 -2.58 -1.49 3.24
N ASN A 216 -3.20 -0.31 3.36
CA ASN A 216 -2.56 0.85 3.97
C ASN A 216 -2.41 0.70 5.49
N GLY A 217 -3.43 0.18 6.19
CA GLY A 217 -3.36 -0.07 7.62
C GLY A 217 -2.30 -1.12 7.98
N ALA A 218 -2.23 -2.21 7.22
CA ALA A 218 -1.21 -3.24 7.34
C ALA A 218 0.20 -2.69 7.11
N TYR A 219 0.38 -1.86 6.07
CA TYR A 219 1.62 -1.16 5.79
C TYR A 219 2.03 -0.22 6.93
N HIS A 220 1.09 0.56 7.48
CA HIS A 220 1.38 1.45 8.60
C HIS A 220 1.82 0.69 9.85
N VAL A 221 1.21 -0.46 10.18
CA VAL A 221 1.68 -1.30 11.31
C VAL A 221 3.13 -1.71 11.12
N ALA A 222 3.48 -2.22 9.94
CA ALA A 222 4.84 -2.64 9.64
C ALA A 222 5.84 -1.48 9.61
N SER A 223 5.44 -0.33 9.07
CA SER A 223 6.28 0.85 8.95
C SER A 223 6.50 1.52 10.30
N ASN A 224 5.46 1.61 11.14
CA ASN A 224 5.59 2.12 12.50
C ASN A 224 6.42 1.20 13.38
N TRP A 225 6.35 -0.11 13.16
CA TRP A 225 7.24 -1.07 13.82
C TRP A 225 8.70 -0.84 13.43
N LEU A 226 8.98 -0.63 12.14
CA LEU A 226 10.32 -0.29 11.66
C LEU A 226 10.84 1.04 12.22
N LEU A 227 9.97 2.05 12.30
CA LEU A 227 10.30 3.39 12.83
C LEU A 227 10.40 3.42 14.37
N GLY A 228 9.90 2.39 15.07
CA GLY A 228 9.87 2.34 16.53
C GLY A 228 8.89 3.32 17.18
N VAL A 229 7.85 3.77 16.48
CA VAL A 229 6.91 4.82 16.97
C VAL A 229 5.65 4.27 17.63
N GLY A 230 5.38 2.96 17.55
CA GLY A 230 4.26 2.30 18.20
C GLY A 230 3.45 1.37 17.28
N ASN A 231 2.69 0.45 17.86
CA ASN A 231 1.92 -0.55 17.14
C ASN A 231 0.51 -0.04 16.76
N SER A 232 0.39 0.52 15.55
CA SER A 232 -0.85 1.13 15.05
C SER A 232 -0.98 1.06 13.53
N ALA A 233 -2.22 1.04 13.04
CA ALA A 233 -2.58 1.17 11.63
C ALA A 233 -2.67 2.63 11.13
N ALA A 234 -2.49 3.61 12.02
CA ALA A 234 -2.40 5.02 11.65
C ALA A 234 -0.97 5.41 11.25
N ASN A 235 -0.78 6.53 10.56
CA ASN A 235 0.56 7.02 10.23
C ASN A 235 1.36 7.46 11.47
N TYR A 236 2.68 7.54 11.34
CA TYR A 236 3.62 7.82 12.42
C TYR A 236 3.29 9.12 13.17
N ALA A 237 2.90 10.17 12.44
CA ALA A 237 2.63 11.48 13.03
C ALA A 237 1.38 11.43 13.93
N ASN A 238 0.34 10.73 13.48
CA ASN A 238 -0.88 10.51 14.26
C ASN A 238 -0.62 9.65 15.49
N VAL A 239 0.22 8.60 15.37
CA VAL A 239 0.63 7.75 16.49
C VAL A 239 1.41 8.54 17.54
N LEU A 240 2.45 9.26 17.12
CA LEU A 240 3.26 10.07 18.03
C LEU A 240 2.43 11.18 18.70
N THR A 241 1.49 11.78 17.98
CA THR A 241 0.55 12.76 18.55
C THR A 241 -0.33 12.13 19.63
N LYS A 242 -0.86 10.92 19.39
CA LYS A 242 -1.67 10.18 20.37
C LYS A 242 -0.87 9.80 21.62
N LEU A 243 0.42 9.53 21.49
CA LEU A 243 1.30 9.16 22.60
C LEU A 243 1.76 10.34 23.45
N LYS A 244 1.49 11.59 23.03
CA LYS A 244 1.79 12.76 23.87
C LYS A 244 0.87 12.83 25.10
N PRO A 245 1.39 13.27 26.26
CA PRO A 245 0.57 13.48 27.45
C PRO A 245 -0.64 14.37 27.17
N ALA A 246 -1.77 14.07 27.82
CA ALA A 246 -3.02 14.83 27.73
C ALA A 246 -3.63 14.98 26.32
N THR A 247 -3.27 14.11 25.36
CA THR A 247 -3.85 14.13 24.02
C THR A 247 -4.91 13.04 23.84
N ASN A 248 -6.18 13.43 23.68
CA ASN A 248 -7.29 12.52 23.46
C ASN A 248 -7.76 12.56 22.00
N THR A 249 -7.33 11.58 21.21
CA THR A 249 -7.79 11.36 19.82
C THR A 249 -8.28 9.92 19.62
N ASN A 250 -8.97 9.66 18.50
CA ASN A 250 -9.49 8.34 18.12
C ASN A 250 -8.41 7.41 17.55
N ILE A 251 -7.14 7.81 17.57
CA ILE A 251 -6.05 7.01 17.03
C ILE A 251 -5.85 5.76 17.89
N LEU A 252 -5.94 4.60 17.23
CA LEU A 252 -5.83 3.29 17.86
C LEU A 252 -4.37 2.86 17.94
N VAL A 253 -3.76 2.98 19.12
CA VAL A 253 -2.37 2.54 19.39
C VAL A 253 -2.40 1.42 20.42
N VAL A 254 -1.94 0.23 20.03
CA VAL A 254 -2.06 -0.98 20.88
C VAL A 254 -1.31 -0.78 22.19
N ASP A 255 -0.09 -0.25 22.12
CA ASP A 255 0.79 -0.09 23.28
C ASP A 255 0.25 0.91 24.31
N ALA A 256 -0.66 1.81 23.89
CA ALA A 256 -1.32 2.77 24.76
C ALA A 256 -2.65 2.25 25.35
N THR A 257 -3.20 1.16 24.80
CA THR A 257 -4.54 0.66 25.14
C THR A 257 -4.48 -0.67 25.91
N PHE A 258 -3.56 -1.55 25.55
CA PHE A 258 -3.43 -2.88 26.13
C PHE A 258 -2.14 -2.98 26.94
N PRO A 259 -2.17 -3.47 28.19
CA PRO A 259 -0.96 -3.81 28.93
C PRO A 259 -0.10 -4.83 28.14
N PRO A 260 1.24 -4.78 28.21
CA PRO A 260 2.12 -5.61 27.38
C PRO A 260 1.80 -7.12 27.42
N HIS A 261 1.38 -7.65 28.58
CA HIS A 261 1.06 -9.07 28.76
C HIS A 261 -0.37 -9.46 28.34
N GLN A 262 -1.18 -8.49 27.89
CA GLN A 262 -2.57 -8.69 27.48
C GLN A 262 -2.81 -8.37 26.00
N ILE A 263 -1.75 -8.06 25.24
CA ILE A 263 -1.87 -7.82 23.80
C ILE A 263 -2.25 -9.14 23.11
N PRO A 264 -3.41 -9.23 22.44
CA PRO A 264 -3.79 -10.41 21.69
C PRO A 264 -2.76 -10.73 20.61
N TRP A 265 -2.45 -12.01 20.40
CA TRP A 265 -1.42 -12.44 19.44
C TRP A 265 -1.66 -11.92 18.00
N TYR A 266 -2.92 -11.77 17.59
CA TYR A 266 -3.30 -11.26 16.26
C TYR A 266 -3.07 -9.74 16.11
N LEU A 267 -2.73 -9.03 17.20
CA LEU A 267 -2.33 -7.62 17.17
C LEU A 267 -0.81 -7.42 17.18
N GLN A 268 -0.01 -8.49 17.13
CA GLN A 268 1.44 -8.36 16.97
C GLN A 268 1.78 -7.66 15.63
N GLN A 269 2.89 -6.92 15.60
CA GLN A 269 3.30 -6.13 14.43
C GLN A 269 3.57 -7.01 13.20
N VAL A 270 4.11 -8.22 13.41
CA VAL A 270 4.36 -9.21 12.36
C VAL A 270 3.09 -9.65 11.63
N VAL A 271 1.93 -9.61 12.30
CA VAL A 271 0.63 -9.92 11.68
C VAL A 271 0.27 -8.85 10.65
N GLY A 272 0.65 -7.58 10.87
CA GLY A 272 0.51 -6.51 9.88
C GLY A 272 1.27 -6.82 8.59
N LEU A 273 2.51 -7.31 8.68
CA LEU A 273 3.25 -7.80 7.51
C LEU A 273 2.54 -8.99 6.84
N GLY A 274 2.05 -9.94 7.63
CA GLY A 274 1.28 -11.08 7.12
C GLY A 274 0.04 -10.66 6.33
N ILE A 275 -0.72 -9.67 6.83
CA ILE A 275 -1.88 -9.11 6.14
C ILE A 275 -1.46 -8.41 4.84
N LEU A 276 -0.37 -7.63 4.85
CA LEU A 276 0.13 -6.98 3.65
C LEU A 276 0.55 -7.99 2.57
N LEU A 277 1.19 -9.10 2.97
CA LEU A 277 1.53 -10.20 2.05
C LEU A 277 0.28 -10.94 1.56
N ALA A 278 -0.76 -11.07 2.38
CA ALA A 278 -2.04 -11.64 1.96
C ALA A 278 -2.69 -10.82 0.82
N TRP A 279 -2.51 -9.49 0.81
CA TRP A 279 -2.93 -8.62 -0.31
C TRP A 279 -2.16 -8.83 -1.61
N ILE A 280 -1.04 -9.57 -1.59
CA ILE A 280 -0.37 -10.03 -2.80
C ILE A 280 -0.89 -11.42 -3.18
N VAL A 281 -0.89 -12.35 -2.23
CA VAL A 281 -1.17 -13.77 -2.49
C VAL A 281 -2.63 -14.01 -2.86
N ILE A 282 -3.58 -13.41 -2.13
CA ILE A 282 -5.02 -13.67 -2.31
C ILE A 282 -5.50 -13.16 -3.68
N PRO A 283 -5.29 -11.88 -4.08
CA PRO A 283 -5.76 -11.42 -5.37
C PRO A 283 -5.10 -12.18 -6.53
N LEU A 284 -3.81 -12.48 -6.42
CA LEU A 284 -3.09 -13.29 -7.41
C LEU A 284 -3.69 -14.69 -7.55
N ALA A 285 -4.00 -15.36 -6.43
CA ALA A 285 -4.61 -16.69 -6.43
C ALA A 285 -6.01 -16.66 -7.06
N VAL A 286 -6.83 -15.67 -6.71
CA VAL A 286 -8.17 -15.47 -7.30
C VAL A 286 -8.08 -15.21 -8.80
N ALA A 287 -7.18 -14.31 -9.23
CA ALA A 287 -6.95 -14.02 -10.63
C ALA A 287 -6.46 -15.26 -11.39
N ARG A 288 -5.49 -16.00 -10.85
CA ARG A 288 -4.99 -17.24 -11.46
C ARG A 288 -6.11 -18.27 -11.62
N TYR A 289 -6.91 -18.49 -10.59
CA TYR A 289 -8.01 -19.46 -10.61
C TYR A 289 -9.04 -19.10 -11.68
N ARG A 290 -9.52 -17.85 -11.69
CA ARG A 290 -10.51 -17.38 -12.67
C ARG A 290 -9.95 -17.30 -14.09
N PHE A 291 -8.74 -16.79 -14.24
CA PHE A 291 -8.08 -16.67 -15.52
C PHE A 291 -7.73 -18.05 -16.09
N SER A 292 -7.63 -19.13 -15.30
CA SER A 292 -7.45 -20.50 -15.82
C SER A 292 -8.74 -21.15 -16.32
N ARG A 293 -9.91 -20.75 -15.78
CA ARG A 293 -11.21 -21.36 -16.08
C ARG A 293 -12.08 -20.57 -17.06
N GLY A 294 -11.78 -19.30 -17.29
CA GLY A 294 -12.53 -18.47 -18.24
C GLY A 294 -12.19 -18.84 -19.68
N ASP A 295 -13.22 -19.14 -20.47
CA ASP A 295 -13.17 -18.99 -21.92
C ASP A 295 -13.06 -17.50 -22.24
N LEU A 296 -12.08 -17.16 -23.09
CA LEU A 296 -11.94 -15.82 -23.65
C LEU A 296 -12.68 -15.76 -24.99
N ALA A 297 -13.97 -16.08 -24.95
CA ALA A 297 -14.92 -15.87 -26.04
C ALA A 297 -15.83 -14.68 -25.68
#